data_AF-A0AAW7NYD4-F1
#
_entry.id   AF-A0AAW7NYD4-F1
#
_cell.length_a   1.000
_cell.length_b   1.000
_cell.length_c   1.000
_cell.angle_alpha   90.00
_cell.angle_beta   90.00
_cell.angle_gamma   90.00
#
_symmetry.space_group_name_H-M   'P 1'
#
loop_
_entity.id
_entity.type
_entity.pdbx_description
1 polymer ?
#
loop_
_entity_poly.entity_id
_entity_poly.type
_entity_poly.pdbx_seq_one_letter_code
_entity_poly.pdbx_strand_id
1 'polypeptide(L)'
;MSRLKELRIKRELTQQQLVDELNETFPHNEKPFSKMNISNWENGKHNIKPEKAQQLADYFGVSVGYLLGYDTVGGILELSALVQSGKLSIDEIEDKEIQESIRKHIATIQKTVDEEAQDRSEETYLRFITDLEKLKTLKSDMLVAIRFIENIQNNLRHDIVKPYSYAQEMDKIIFQLLDLLDRIEQRENELRD
;
A
#
# COMPACT_ATOMS: atom_id res chain seq x y z
N MET A 1 -20.94 9.42 -15.47
CA MET A 1 -21.96 10.22 -14.73
C MET A 1 -21.33 10.60 -13.40
N SER A 2 -21.63 11.76 -12.80
CA SER A 2 -21.08 12.10 -11.48
C SER A 2 -21.94 11.51 -10.36
N ARG A 3 -21.32 11.19 -9.21
CA ARG A 3 -22.03 10.68 -8.02
C ARG A 3 -23.08 11.66 -7.50
N LEU A 4 -22.83 12.96 -7.58
CA LEU A 4 -23.82 14.01 -7.30
C LEU A 4 -25.10 13.85 -8.14
N LYS A 5 -24.95 13.59 -9.46
CA LYS A 5 -26.09 13.41 -10.36
C LYS A 5 -26.87 12.14 -10.04
N GLU A 6 -26.16 11.06 -9.73
CA GLU A 6 -26.75 9.78 -9.32
C GLU A 6 -27.56 9.92 -8.03
N LEU A 7 -26.99 10.56 -7.00
CA LEU A 7 -27.64 10.81 -5.72
C LEU A 7 -28.90 11.67 -5.88
N ARG A 8 -28.85 12.71 -6.72
CA ARG A 8 -30.03 13.54 -7.02
C ARG A 8 -31.14 12.74 -7.70
N ILE A 9 -30.81 11.93 -8.71
CA ILE A 9 -31.79 11.12 -9.45
C ILE A 9 -32.39 10.05 -8.54
N LYS A 10 -31.58 9.44 -7.66
CA LYS A 10 -32.07 8.45 -6.67
C LYS A 10 -33.08 9.02 -5.69
N ARG A 11 -33.01 10.32 -5.39
CA ARG A 11 -34.03 11.05 -4.61
C ARG A 11 -35.16 11.63 -5.47
N GLU A 12 -35.21 11.33 -6.77
CA GLU A 12 -36.22 11.79 -7.71
C GLU A 12 -36.33 13.32 -7.85
N LEU A 13 -35.23 14.03 -7.56
CA LEU A 13 -35.21 15.50 -7.56
C LEU A 13 -34.79 16.07 -8.92
N THR A 14 -35.46 17.14 -9.34
CA THR A 14 -34.90 18.02 -10.38
C THR A 14 -33.71 18.82 -9.83
N GLN A 15 -32.86 19.35 -10.72
CA GLN A 15 -31.76 20.22 -10.28
C GLN A 15 -32.26 21.46 -9.54
N GLN A 16 -33.46 21.96 -9.84
CA GLN A 16 -34.04 23.10 -9.15
C GLN A 16 -34.52 22.71 -7.75
N GLN A 17 -35.25 21.60 -7.62
CA GLN A 17 -35.70 21.12 -6.31
C GLN A 17 -34.54 20.84 -5.36
N LEU A 18 -33.44 20.23 -5.86
CA LEU A 18 -32.24 20.05 -5.06
C LEU A 18 -31.67 21.39 -4.56
N VAL A 19 -31.68 22.43 -5.40
CA VAL A 19 -31.21 23.77 -5.02
C VAL A 19 -32.10 24.37 -3.95
N ASP A 20 -33.42 24.24 -4.11
CA ASP A 20 -34.40 24.79 -3.18
C ASP A 20 -34.22 24.14 -1.80
N GLU A 21 -34.15 22.80 -1.75
CA GLU A 21 -33.93 22.05 -0.50
C GLU A 21 -32.56 22.33 0.15
N LEU A 22 -31.48 22.44 -0.65
CA LEU A 22 -30.16 22.76 -0.11
C LEU A 22 -30.11 24.18 0.49
N ASN A 23 -30.78 25.14 -0.14
CA ASN A 23 -30.82 26.51 0.36
C ASN A 23 -31.74 26.64 1.59
N GLU A 24 -32.79 25.82 1.70
CA GLU A 24 -33.60 25.71 2.93
C GLU A 24 -32.80 25.06 4.07
N THR A 25 -32.05 23.99 3.77
CA THR A 25 -31.22 23.27 4.75
C THR A 25 -30.04 24.11 5.25
N PHE A 26 -29.45 24.93 4.37
CA PHE A 26 -28.27 25.74 4.68
C PHE A 26 -28.52 27.24 4.38
N PRO A 27 -29.39 27.92 5.15
CA PRO A 27 -29.88 29.26 4.84
C PRO A 27 -28.83 30.37 5.03
N HIS A 28 -27.81 30.13 5.85
CA HIS A 28 -26.75 31.09 6.17
C HIS A 28 -25.47 30.90 5.35
N ASN A 29 -25.60 30.29 4.18
CA ASN A 29 -24.48 30.10 3.28
C ASN A 29 -23.99 31.43 2.70
N GLU A 30 -22.67 31.68 2.78
CA GLU A 30 -22.04 32.87 2.20
C GLU A 30 -22.42 33.05 0.72
N LYS A 31 -22.55 31.93 -0.01
CA LYS A 31 -23.10 31.89 -1.37
C LYS A 31 -24.16 30.79 -1.51
N PRO A 32 -25.38 31.12 -1.96
CA PRO A 32 -26.43 30.12 -2.15
C PRO A 32 -26.09 29.15 -3.27
N PHE A 33 -26.68 27.97 -3.21
CA PHE A 33 -26.64 27.01 -4.31
C PHE A 33 -27.43 27.55 -5.50
N SER A 34 -26.97 27.29 -6.71
CA SER A 34 -27.65 27.67 -7.94
C SER A 34 -27.76 26.48 -8.88
N LYS A 35 -28.83 26.44 -9.69
CA LYS A 35 -29.06 25.39 -10.68
C LYS A 35 -27.88 25.26 -11.66
N MET A 36 -27.29 26.39 -12.02
CA MET A 36 -26.10 26.43 -12.89
C MET A 36 -24.91 25.71 -12.23
N ASN A 37 -24.66 25.97 -10.94
CA ASN A 37 -23.57 25.31 -10.22
C ASN A 37 -23.78 23.81 -10.12
N ILE A 38 -24.99 23.36 -9.74
CA ILE A 38 -25.35 21.94 -9.70
C ILE A 38 -25.13 21.29 -11.08
N SER A 39 -25.64 21.91 -12.14
CA SER A 39 -25.46 21.39 -13.50
C SER A 39 -23.99 21.31 -13.92
N ASN A 40 -23.19 22.34 -13.61
CA ASN A 40 -21.76 22.32 -13.93
C ASN A 40 -21.00 21.24 -13.16
N TRP A 41 -21.30 21.04 -11.88
CA TRP A 41 -20.70 19.99 -11.05
C TRP A 41 -21.13 18.60 -11.52
N GLU A 42 -22.41 18.44 -11.86
CA GLU A 42 -22.94 17.15 -12.33
C GLU A 42 -22.29 16.67 -13.64
N ASN A 43 -21.89 17.62 -14.48
CA ASN A 43 -21.25 17.36 -15.76
C ASN A 43 -19.71 17.52 -15.70
N GLY A 44 -19.12 17.69 -14.52
CA GLY A 44 -17.67 17.77 -14.33
C GLY A 44 -17.00 19.00 -14.97
N LYS A 45 -17.76 20.05 -15.29
CA LYS A 45 -17.21 21.28 -15.90
C LYS A 45 -16.39 22.12 -14.93
N HIS A 46 -16.71 22.02 -13.64
CA HIS A 46 -16.02 22.70 -12.56
C HIS A 46 -15.91 21.80 -11.34
N ASN A 47 -14.81 21.96 -10.61
CA ASN A 47 -14.62 21.28 -9.33
C ASN A 47 -15.54 21.89 -8.26
N ILE A 48 -16.02 21.04 -7.36
CA ILE A 48 -16.79 21.46 -6.19
C ILE A 48 -15.79 21.96 -5.15
N LYS A 49 -16.06 23.15 -4.58
CA LYS A 49 -15.24 23.68 -3.48
C LYS A 49 -15.42 22.81 -2.22
N PRO A 50 -14.39 22.66 -1.37
CA PRO A 50 -14.45 21.79 -0.19
C PRO A 50 -15.67 22.03 0.70
N GLU A 51 -16.01 23.28 0.97
CA GLU A 51 -17.14 23.66 1.84
C GLU A 51 -18.48 23.20 1.24
N LYS A 52 -18.61 23.34 -0.08
CA LYS A 52 -19.82 22.91 -0.82
C LYS A 52 -19.89 21.40 -0.96
N ALA A 53 -18.74 20.75 -1.09
CA ALA A 53 -18.66 19.29 -1.13
C ALA A 53 -19.09 18.69 0.22
N GLN A 54 -18.67 19.28 1.34
CA GLN A 54 -19.12 18.87 2.67
C GLN A 54 -20.64 19.02 2.82
N GLN A 55 -21.21 20.17 2.46
CA GLN A 55 -22.66 20.42 2.57
C GLN A 55 -23.49 19.46 1.72
N LEU A 56 -23.05 19.18 0.49
CA LEU A 56 -23.70 18.21 -0.38
C LEU A 56 -23.61 16.80 0.22
N ALA A 57 -22.44 16.43 0.74
CA ALA A 57 -22.23 15.14 1.40
C ALA A 57 -23.13 14.97 2.62
N ASP A 58 -23.23 15.99 3.48
CA ASP A 58 -24.09 16.03 4.66
C ASP A 58 -25.58 15.91 4.27
N TYR A 59 -26.03 16.67 3.26
CA TYR A 59 -27.42 16.63 2.78
C TYR A 59 -27.81 15.24 2.21
N PHE A 60 -26.88 14.59 1.50
CA PHE A 60 -27.11 13.25 0.96
C PHE A 60 -26.84 12.12 1.97
N GLY A 61 -26.19 12.41 3.10
CA GLY A 61 -25.79 11.42 4.09
C GLY A 61 -24.67 10.49 3.61
N VAL A 62 -23.71 11.01 2.84
CA VAL A 62 -22.57 10.26 2.28
C VAL A 62 -21.25 10.91 2.70
N SER A 63 -20.11 10.23 2.48
CA SER A 63 -18.80 10.84 2.68
C SER A 63 -18.50 11.86 1.57
N VAL A 64 -17.63 12.85 1.85
CA VAL A 64 -17.11 13.77 0.82
C VAL A 64 -16.34 13.02 -0.27
N GLY A 65 -15.60 11.98 0.11
CA GLY A 65 -14.89 11.11 -0.83
C GLY A 65 -15.83 10.45 -1.84
N TYR A 66 -16.95 9.89 -1.36
CA TYR A 66 -17.98 9.29 -2.19
C TYR A 66 -18.65 10.30 -3.12
N LEU A 67 -19.05 11.46 -2.60
CA LEU A 67 -19.67 12.52 -3.40
C LEU A 67 -18.75 12.97 -4.54
N LEU A 68 -17.46 13.13 -4.26
CA LEU A 68 -16.47 13.60 -5.24
C LEU A 68 -15.95 12.47 -6.16
N GLY A 69 -16.36 11.22 -5.92
CA GLY A 69 -15.92 10.06 -6.70
C GLY A 69 -14.52 9.56 -6.35
N TYR A 70 -13.98 9.95 -5.19
CA TYR A 70 -12.72 9.44 -4.64
C TYR A 70 -12.88 8.09 -3.90
N ASP A 71 -14.11 7.72 -3.49
CA ASP A 71 -14.40 6.40 -2.90
C ASP A 71 -14.54 5.31 -3.97
N THR A 72 -13.43 5.01 -4.62
CA THR A 72 -13.16 3.66 -5.15
C THR A 72 -11.83 3.10 -4.64
N VAL A 73 -10.93 3.94 -4.09
CA VAL A 73 -9.62 3.49 -3.60
C VAL A 73 -9.55 3.56 -2.08
N GLY A 74 -10.00 4.66 -1.46
CA GLY A 74 -9.94 4.84 0.00
C GLY A 74 -10.87 3.89 0.77
N GLY A 75 -12.17 3.89 0.43
CA GLY A 75 -13.14 2.99 1.05
C GLY A 75 -12.90 1.51 0.75
N ILE A 76 -12.45 1.17 -0.46
CA ILE A 76 -12.11 -0.22 -0.81
C ILE A 76 -10.89 -0.70 -0.03
N LEU A 77 -9.87 0.16 0.17
CA LEU A 77 -8.71 -0.18 0.99
C LEU A 77 -9.13 -0.46 2.45
N GLU A 78 -9.94 0.40 3.06
CA GLU A 78 -10.40 0.21 4.44
C GLU A 78 -11.27 -1.04 4.59
N LEU A 79 -12.23 -1.25 3.69
CA LEU A 79 -13.07 -2.46 3.67
C LEU A 79 -12.24 -3.72 3.42
N SER A 80 -11.24 -3.67 2.53
CA SER A 80 -10.36 -4.80 2.26
C SER A 80 -9.53 -5.18 3.49
N ALA A 81 -9.08 -4.21 4.28
CA ALA A 81 -8.34 -4.45 5.52
C ALA A 81 -9.24 -5.06 6.61
N LEU A 82 -10.49 -4.62 6.70
CA LEU A 82 -11.49 -5.21 7.60
C LEU A 82 -11.83 -6.65 7.21
N VAL A 83 -11.96 -6.94 5.91
CA VAL A 83 -12.20 -8.30 5.40
C VAL A 83 -10.99 -9.20 5.65
N GLN A 84 -9.77 -8.76 5.34
CA GLN A 84 -8.55 -9.55 5.58
C GLN A 84 -8.29 -9.83 7.07
N SER A 85 -8.66 -8.90 7.95
CA SER A 85 -8.57 -9.11 9.41
C SER A 85 -9.71 -9.95 9.99
N GLY A 86 -10.66 -10.39 9.16
CA GLY A 86 -11.82 -11.20 9.58
C GLY A 86 -12.88 -10.41 10.36
N LYS A 87 -12.80 -9.08 10.38
CA LYS A 87 -13.74 -8.20 11.10
C LYS A 87 -15.04 -7.92 10.34
N LEU A 88 -15.05 -8.19 9.05
CA LEU A 88 -16.20 -8.02 8.17
C LEU A 88 -16.22 -9.19 7.18
N SER A 89 -17.36 -9.85 7.01
CA SER A 89 -17.50 -10.80 5.91
C SER A 89 -17.81 -10.03 4.63
N ILE A 90 -17.12 -10.36 3.54
CA ILE A 90 -17.37 -9.72 2.24
C ILE A 90 -18.80 -9.95 1.76
N ASP A 91 -19.41 -11.07 2.16
CA ASP A 91 -20.77 -11.45 1.79
C ASP A 91 -21.84 -10.67 2.57
N GLU A 92 -21.46 -9.97 3.65
CA GLU A 92 -22.33 -9.06 4.41
C GLU A 92 -22.50 -7.70 3.72
N ILE A 93 -21.71 -7.39 2.70
CA ILE A 93 -21.77 -6.14 1.95
C ILE A 93 -22.88 -6.23 0.90
N GLU A 94 -23.92 -5.40 0.98
CA GLU A 94 -25.07 -5.46 0.05
C GLU A 94 -24.70 -5.16 -1.42
N ASP A 95 -23.74 -4.26 -1.63
CA ASP A 95 -23.36 -3.78 -2.95
C ASP A 95 -22.37 -4.75 -3.63
N LYS A 96 -22.84 -5.42 -4.69
CA LYS A 96 -22.05 -6.38 -5.45
C LYS A 96 -20.87 -5.76 -6.21
N GLU A 97 -20.96 -4.50 -6.64
CA GLU A 97 -19.84 -3.83 -7.31
C GLU A 97 -18.73 -3.51 -6.29
N ILE A 98 -19.11 -3.18 -5.05
CA ILE A 98 -18.19 -3.00 -3.94
C ILE A 98 -17.55 -4.35 -3.56
N GLN A 99 -18.34 -5.42 -3.46
CA GLN A 99 -17.79 -6.76 -3.22
C GLN A 99 -16.72 -7.14 -4.25
N GLU A 100 -17.03 -6.97 -5.55
CA GLU A 100 -16.10 -7.32 -6.62
C GLU A 100 -14.83 -6.46 -6.60
N SER A 101 -14.99 -5.17 -6.30
CA SER A 101 -13.85 -4.24 -6.14
C SER A 101 -12.95 -4.65 -4.97
N ILE A 102 -13.53 -5.08 -3.84
CA ILE A 102 -12.77 -5.59 -2.69
C ILE A 102 -12.08 -6.91 -3.04
N ARG A 103 -12.78 -7.87 -3.68
CA ARG A 103 -12.17 -9.15 -4.10
C ARG A 103 -10.97 -8.91 -5.00
N LYS A 104 -11.10 -8.02 -5.99
CA LYS A 104 -10.02 -7.65 -6.90
C LYS A 104 -8.85 -6.99 -6.17
N HIS A 105 -9.13 -6.10 -5.22
CA HIS A 105 -8.08 -5.45 -4.42
C HIS A 105 -7.33 -6.46 -3.54
N ILE A 106 -8.04 -7.32 -2.81
CA ILE A 106 -7.46 -8.39 -1.99
C ILE A 106 -6.61 -9.35 -2.85
N ALA A 107 -7.11 -9.76 -4.01
CA ALA A 107 -6.35 -10.62 -4.93
C ALA A 107 -5.07 -9.95 -5.43
N THR A 108 -5.09 -8.63 -5.65
CA THR A 108 -3.89 -7.85 -6.03
C THR A 108 -2.89 -7.81 -4.88
N ILE A 109 -3.34 -7.56 -3.65
CA ILE A 109 -2.49 -7.57 -2.45
C ILE A 109 -1.85 -8.95 -2.25
N GLN A 110 -2.64 -10.02 -2.32
CA GLN A 110 -2.14 -11.37 -2.15
C GLN A 110 -1.07 -11.69 -3.20
N LYS A 111 -1.34 -11.36 -4.48
CA LYS A 111 -0.37 -11.52 -5.55
C LYS A 111 0.93 -10.75 -5.29
N THR A 112 0.86 -9.49 -4.85
CA THR A 112 2.07 -8.72 -4.52
C THR A 112 2.81 -9.29 -3.31
N VAL A 113 2.09 -9.79 -2.30
CA VAL A 113 2.70 -10.42 -1.12
C VAL A 113 3.39 -11.73 -1.51
N ASP A 114 2.78 -12.52 -2.39
CA ASP A 114 3.34 -13.78 -2.88
C ASP A 114 4.54 -13.53 -3.80
N GLU A 115 4.47 -12.55 -4.71
CA GLU A 115 5.58 -12.13 -5.57
C GLU A 115 6.75 -11.59 -4.73
N GLU A 116 6.49 -10.72 -3.74
CA GLU A 116 7.53 -10.24 -2.84
C GLU A 116 8.07 -11.34 -1.91
N ALA A 117 7.23 -12.28 -1.46
CA ALA A 117 7.69 -13.41 -0.66
C ALA A 117 8.55 -14.36 -1.49
N GLN A 118 8.18 -14.58 -2.75
CA GLN A 118 8.95 -15.35 -3.71
C GLN A 118 10.27 -14.65 -4.04
N ASP A 119 10.26 -13.36 -4.36
CA ASP A 119 11.45 -12.56 -4.67
C ASP A 119 12.41 -12.51 -3.47
N ARG A 120 11.88 -12.25 -2.26
CA ARG A 120 12.66 -12.36 -1.02
C ARG A 120 13.23 -13.77 -0.84
N SER A 121 12.49 -14.83 -1.18
CA SER A 121 13.01 -16.20 -1.11
C SER A 121 14.10 -16.46 -2.16
N GLU A 122 13.95 -15.94 -3.37
CA GLU A 122 14.94 -16.09 -4.43
C GLU A 122 16.25 -15.42 -4.04
N GLU A 123 16.20 -14.20 -3.51
CA GLU A 123 17.38 -13.48 -3.00
C GLU A 123 17.96 -14.14 -1.75
N THR A 124 17.13 -14.47 -0.75
CA THR A 124 17.55 -15.05 0.54
C THR A 124 18.21 -16.42 0.37
N TYR A 125 17.78 -17.22 -0.61
CA TYR A 125 18.36 -18.54 -0.89
C TYR A 125 19.25 -18.53 -2.14
N LEU A 126 19.57 -17.36 -2.69
CA LEU A 126 20.41 -17.19 -3.88
C LEU A 126 19.93 -18.02 -5.10
N ARG A 127 18.63 -18.32 -5.17
CA ARG A 127 18.06 -19.19 -6.22
C ARG A 127 18.16 -18.56 -7.60
N PHE A 128 18.16 -17.23 -7.68
CA PHE A 128 18.42 -16.47 -8.89
C PHE A 128 19.84 -16.67 -9.47
N ILE A 129 20.80 -17.14 -8.65
CA ILE A 129 22.13 -17.51 -9.13
C ILE A 129 22.08 -18.98 -9.57
N THR A 130 22.20 -19.17 -10.89
CA THR A 130 22.21 -20.48 -11.54
C THR A 130 23.59 -20.89 -12.05
N ASP A 131 24.54 -19.94 -12.08
CA ASP A 131 25.90 -20.15 -12.53
C ASP A 131 26.81 -20.56 -11.37
N LEU A 132 27.30 -21.80 -11.42
CA LEU A 132 28.19 -22.38 -10.41
C LEU A 132 29.54 -21.65 -10.32
N GLU A 133 30.09 -21.13 -11.42
CA GLU A 133 31.35 -20.38 -11.39
C GLU A 133 31.16 -19.00 -10.72
N LYS A 134 29.99 -18.40 -10.90
CA LYS A 134 29.61 -17.17 -10.18
C LYS A 134 29.51 -17.42 -8.67
N LEU A 135 28.93 -18.55 -8.24
CA LEU A 135 28.88 -18.93 -6.82
C LEU A 135 30.27 -19.16 -6.22
N LYS A 136 31.16 -19.87 -6.93
CA LYS A 136 32.55 -20.06 -6.49
C LYS A 136 33.31 -18.74 -6.35
N THR A 137 33.14 -17.84 -7.30
CA THR A 137 33.76 -16.50 -7.26
C THR A 137 33.25 -15.73 -6.05
N LEU A 138 31.93 -15.68 -5.86
CA LEU A 138 31.32 -15.00 -4.72
C LEU A 138 31.79 -15.60 -3.39
N LYS A 139 31.87 -16.93 -3.28
CA LYS A 139 32.43 -17.62 -2.11
C LYS A 139 33.87 -17.18 -1.81
N SER A 140 34.71 -17.11 -2.83
CA SER A 140 36.09 -16.64 -2.70
C SER A 140 36.14 -15.19 -2.19
N ASP A 141 35.35 -14.29 -2.78
CA ASP A 141 35.29 -12.88 -2.40
C ASP A 141 34.83 -12.70 -0.95
N MET A 142 33.84 -13.49 -0.52
CA MET A 142 33.32 -13.52 0.85
C MET A 142 34.40 -13.93 1.85
N LEU A 143 35.19 -14.97 1.53
CA LEU A 143 36.30 -15.40 2.38
C LEU A 143 37.40 -14.33 2.49
N VAL A 144 37.67 -13.61 1.40
CA VAL A 144 38.62 -12.48 1.41
C VAL A 144 38.09 -11.34 2.29
N ALA A 145 36.81 -11.01 2.17
CA ALA A 145 36.16 -9.98 2.98
C ALA A 145 36.21 -10.31 4.48
N ILE A 146 35.89 -11.55 4.88
CA ILE A 146 35.96 -11.99 6.27
C ILE A 146 37.38 -11.80 6.81
N ARG A 147 38.40 -12.32 6.13
CA ARG A 147 39.80 -12.19 6.57
C ARG A 147 40.23 -10.73 6.71
N PHE A 148 39.79 -9.88 5.78
CA PHE A 148 40.08 -8.45 5.83
C PHE A 148 39.44 -7.79 7.06
N ILE A 149 38.17 -8.08 7.32
CA ILE A 149 37.43 -7.50 8.46
C ILE A 149 37.98 -8.02 9.78
N GLU A 150 38.28 -9.32 9.89
CA GLU A 150 38.94 -9.92 11.06
C GLU A 150 40.27 -9.23 11.36
N ASN A 151 41.08 -8.96 10.33
CA ASN A 151 42.34 -8.25 10.52
C ASN A 151 42.13 -6.84 11.08
N ILE A 152 41.19 -6.06 10.51
CA ILE A 152 40.90 -4.72 11.05
C ILE A 152 40.40 -4.83 12.49
N GLN A 153 39.48 -5.74 12.74
CA GLN A 153 38.87 -5.94 14.05
C GLN A 153 39.91 -6.31 15.11
N ASN A 154 40.85 -7.19 14.80
CA ASN A 154 41.95 -7.57 15.69
C ASN A 154 42.82 -6.37 16.06
N ASN A 155 43.03 -5.42 15.15
CA ASN A 155 43.76 -4.18 15.42
C ASN A 155 42.95 -3.15 16.23
N LEU A 156 41.63 -3.31 16.32
CA LEU A 156 40.74 -2.45 17.12
C LEU A 156 40.45 -3.04 18.51
N ARG A 157 40.71 -4.34 18.73
CA ARG A 157 40.48 -5.03 20.00
C ARG A 157 41.63 -4.73 20.96
N HIS A 158 41.37 -3.86 21.93
CA HIS A 158 42.33 -3.58 23.02
C HIS A 158 41.98 -4.34 24.32
N ASP A 159 40.77 -4.89 24.46
CA ASP A 159 40.28 -5.65 25.63
C ASP A 159 38.95 -6.37 25.26
N ILE A 160 38.10 -6.70 26.23
CA ILE A 160 36.70 -7.17 26.02
C ILE A 160 35.98 -6.25 25.02
N VAL A 161 35.37 -6.85 23.99
CA VAL A 161 34.59 -6.14 22.97
C VAL A 161 33.43 -5.42 23.66
N LYS A 162 33.42 -4.08 23.57
CA LYS A 162 32.38 -3.26 24.19
C LYS A 162 31.13 -3.21 23.30
N PRO A 163 29.92 -3.17 23.89
CA PRO A 163 28.70 -2.88 23.15
C PRO A 163 28.81 -1.56 22.37
N TYR A 164 28.24 -1.53 21.17
CA TYR A 164 28.21 -0.41 20.23
C TYR A 164 29.60 0.07 19.76
N SER A 165 30.65 -0.74 19.95
CA SER A 165 31.97 -0.45 19.42
C SER A 165 32.12 -0.86 17.97
N TYR A 166 33.06 -0.26 17.25
CA TYR A 166 33.41 -0.69 15.89
C TYR A 166 33.81 -2.17 15.82
N ALA A 167 34.46 -2.70 16.86
CA ALA A 167 34.78 -4.12 16.94
C ALA A 167 33.53 -5.01 16.99
N GLN A 168 32.46 -4.60 17.68
CA GLN A 168 31.20 -5.34 17.69
C GLN A 168 30.45 -5.20 16.36
N GLU A 169 30.46 -4.02 15.74
CA GLU A 169 29.85 -3.85 14.41
C GLU A 169 30.55 -4.74 13.37
N MET A 170 31.88 -4.89 13.47
CA MET A 170 32.62 -5.84 12.65
C MET A 170 32.24 -7.30 12.92
N ASP A 171 31.99 -7.70 14.18
CA ASP A 171 31.44 -9.03 14.48
C ASP A 171 30.10 -9.26 13.76
N LYS A 172 29.19 -8.27 13.78
CA LYS A 172 27.90 -8.39 13.09
C LYS A 172 28.07 -8.57 11.59
N ILE A 173 28.99 -7.82 10.96
CA ILE A 173 29.27 -7.97 9.54
C ILE A 173 29.85 -9.35 9.26
N ILE A 174 30.82 -9.82 10.06
CA ILE A 174 31.37 -11.18 9.92
C ILE A 174 30.26 -12.23 10.01
N PHE A 175 29.33 -12.13 10.97
CA PHE A 175 28.19 -13.05 11.07
C PHE A 175 27.29 -13.03 9.84
N GLN A 176 27.00 -11.86 9.27
CA GLN A 176 26.24 -11.76 8.03
C GLN A 176 26.99 -12.39 6.86
N LEU A 177 28.32 -12.23 6.80
CA LEU A 177 29.14 -12.83 5.76
C LEU A 177 29.21 -14.35 5.88
N LEU A 178 29.25 -14.88 7.11
CA LEU A 178 29.19 -16.32 7.37
C LEU A 178 27.84 -16.93 7.00
N ASP A 179 26.72 -16.28 7.37
CA ASP A 179 25.37 -16.73 6.94
C ASP A 179 25.24 -16.73 5.42
N LEU A 180 25.78 -15.71 4.73
CA LEU A 180 25.79 -15.70 3.27
C LEU A 180 26.70 -16.79 2.67
N LEU A 181 27.84 -17.11 3.30
CA LEU A 181 28.67 -18.25 2.89
C LEU A 181 27.92 -19.58 2.98
N ASP A 182 27.22 -19.81 4.09
CA ASP A 182 26.41 -21.02 4.27
C ASP A 182 25.32 -21.13 3.18
N ARG A 183 24.67 -20.01 2.83
CA ARG A 183 23.68 -19.95 1.74
C ARG A 183 24.31 -20.25 0.38
N ILE A 184 25.50 -19.74 0.10
CA ILE A 184 26.22 -20.05 -1.14
C ILE A 184 26.52 -21.55 -1.20
N GLU A 185 26.99 -22.16 -0.11
CA GLU A 185 27.27 -23.59 -0.06
C GLU A 185 26.03 -24.45 -0.27
N GLN A 186 24.90 -24.09 0.35
CA GLN A 186 23.62 -24.75 0.12
C GLN A 186 23.23 -24.67 -1.36
N ARG A 187 23.32 -23.47 -1.96
CA ARG A 187 22.97 -23.28 -3.37
C ARG A 187 23.91 -24.02 -4.33
N GLU A 188 25.20 -24.09 -4.03
CA GLU A 188 26.16 -24.90 -4.80
C GLU A 188 25.78 -26.39 -4.79
N ASN A 189 25.30 -26.92 -3.66
CA ASN A 189 24.85 -28.30 -3.57
C ASN A 189 23.56 -28.52 -4.37
N GLU A 190 22.57 -27.62 -4.26
CA GLU A 190 21.32 -27.68 -5.04
C GLU A 190 21.53 -27.68 -6.56
N LEU A 191 22.58 -27.02 -7.07
CA LEU A 191 22.89 -27.00 -8.50
C LEU A 191 23.71 -28.20 -8.98
N ARG A 192 24.26 -29.01 -8.07
CA ARG A 192 25.05 -30.21 -8.37
C ARG A 192 24.20 -31.49 -8.36
N ASP A 193 23.07 -31.47 -7.66
CA ASP A 193 22.07 -32.55 -7.59
C ASP A 193 21.10 -32.51 -8.78
#